data_AF-A0A6B8RPB1-F1
#
_entry.id   AF-A0A6B8RPB1-F1
#
_cell.length_a   1.000
_cell.length_b   1.000
_cell.length_c   1.000
_cell.angle_alpha   90.00
_cell.angle_beta   90.00
_cell.angle_gamma   90.00
#
_symmetry.space_group_name_H-M   'P 1'
#
loop_
_entity.id
_entity.type
_entity.pdbx_description
1 polymer ?
#
loop_
_entity_poly.entity_id
_entity_poly.type
_entity_poly.pdbx_seq_one_letter_code
_entity_poly.pdbx_strand_id
1 'polypeptide(L)'
;MLGTSLRDLYRLRKGKRKRVSSYDPTGGNRDFVKLEPGQKLDIGEIIGSGCITHIWMTMAPMDDGLEEFLHRKIVLRMYWDDETNPSVQAPIGDFFGMGHGITKNYSSAPLAMSPEDGRALNCFFAMPFGQGARFEVESEAQRAIKLYYYIDYEQYEEPIDSPLRFHAIWQRELTQGITDASVSNTLFQFGGKNVTGANNYVLLDAIGQGHYVGCNLNIHNLRMTREWNWYGEGDDMIFIDGESWPPALHGTGMEDYFNTAWCPTQPYHSPYHGIILGGDPNWAGKVSAYRYHIEDPVMFETSIKVTIEHGHNNNRSDDYSSTAYWYQTEPHKDHPIIIPVVQRLPLPDALGFDETDFKECFDY
;
A
#
# COMPACT_ATOMS: atom_id res chain seq x y z
N MET A 1 -22.41 -17.46 -8.12
CA MET A 1 -21.64 -16.19 -8.17
C MET A 1 -21.39 -15.82 -9.62
N LEU A 2 -21.85 -14.65 -10.07
CA LEU A 2 -21.51 -14.12 -11.39
C LEU A 2 -20.19 -13.36 -11.23
N GLY A 3 -19.07 -13.96 -11.64
CA GLY A 3 -17.84 -13.20 -11.80
C GLY A 3 -18.00 -12.16 -12.90
N THR A 4 -17.40 -10.98 -12.76
CA THR A 4 -17.36 -9.97 -13.82
C THR A 4 -16.19 -10.26 -14.77
N SER A 5 -16.32 -11.30 -15.59
CA SER A 5 -15.40 -11.52 -16.70
C SER A 5 -15.89 -10.80 -17.97
N LEU A 6 -15.00 -10.53 -18.93
CA LEU A 6 -15.41 -10.02 -20.26
C LEU A 6 -16.49 -10.88 -20.91
N ARG A 7 -16.46 -12.20 -20.67
CA ARG A 7 -17.43 -13.15 -21.20
C ARG A 7 -18.78 -13.09 -20.48
N ASP A 8 -18.86 -12.50 -19.29
CA ASP A 8 -20.08 -12.42 -18.50
C ASP A 8 -20.77 -11.04 -18.61
N LEU A 9 -20.19 -10.09 -19.35
CA LEU A 9 -20.73 -8.72 -19.47
C LEU A 9 -22.15 -8.67 -20.03
N TYR A 10 -22.56 -9.63 -20.87
CA TYR A 10 -23.90 -9.69 -21.45
C TYR A 10 -24.97 -10.17 -20.46
N ARG A 11 -24.57 -10.68 -19.29
CA ARG A 11 -25.51 -11.22 -18.29
C ARG A 11 -26.16 -10.08 -17.52
N LEU A 12 -27.46 -10.23 -17.27
CA LEU A 12 -28.21 -9.31 -16.43
C LEU A 12 -27.63 -9.29 -15.01
N ARG A 13 -27.42 -8.08 -14.47
CA ARG A 13 -27.01 -7.86 -13.08
C ARG A 13 -28.14 -7.23 -12.29
N LYS A 14 -28.20 -7.54 -10.99
CA LYS A 14 -29.12 -6.90 -10.04
C LYS A 14 -28.41 -5.73 -9.37
N GLY A 15 -29.17 -4.69 -9.05
CA GLY A 15 -28.66 -3.48 -8.40
C GLY A 15 -28.70 -2.25 -9.31
N LYS A 16 -28.42 -1.09 -8.71
CA LYS A 16 -28.41 0.20 -9.40
C LYS A 16 -27.04 0.83 -9.28
N ARG A 17 -26.46 1.25 -10.40
CA ARG A 17 -25.22 2.02 -10.42
C ARG A 17 -25.46 3.40 -9.81
N LYS A 18 -24.61 3.78 -8.88
CA LYS A 18 -24.60 5.10 -8.25
C LYS A 18 -23.16 5.60 -8.12
N ARG A 19 -23.02 6.90 -7.88
CA ARG A 19 -21.73 7.59 -7.71
C ARG A 19 -21.84 8.63 -6.61
N VAL A 20 -20.84 8.68 -5.74
CA VAL A 20 -20.51 9.88 -4.95
C VAL A 20 -19.29 10.52 -5.62
N SER A 21 -19.31 11.84 -5.84
CA SER A 21 -18.22 12.53 -6.52
C SER A 21 -18.07 13.97 -6.09
N SER A 22 -16.90 14.54 -6.36
CA SER A 22 -16.57 15.94 -6.12
C SER A 22 -17.23 16.94 -7.09
N TYR A 23 -18.23 16.52 -7.88
CA TYR A 23 -18.84 17.36 -8.91
C TYR A 23 -19.40 18.67 -8.34
N ASP A 24 -19.42 19.73 -9.15
CA ASP A 24 -20.01 21.01 -8.78
C ASP A 24 -21.55 20.91 -8.76
N PRO A 25 -22.22 20.99 -7.59
CA PRO A 25 -23.67 20.83 -7.51
C PRO A 25 -24.45 21.97 -8.18
N THR A 26 -23.79 23.08 -8.51
CA THR A 26 -24.41 24.20 -9.25
C THR A 26 -24.48 23.93 -10.75
N GLY A 27 -23.80 22.89 -11.26
CA GLY A 27 -23.59 22.65 -12.68
C GLY A 27 -22.45 23.46 -13.29
N GLY A 28 -21.62 24.09 -12.44
CA GLY A 28 -20.37 24.74 -12.84
C GLY A 28 -19.25 23.73 -13.11
N ASN A 29 -18.00 24.22 -13.09
CA ASN A 29 -16.80 23.42 -13.39
C ASN A 29 -15.81 23.40 -12.21
N ARG A 30 -16.30 23.68 -10.99
CA ARG A 30 -15.49 23.57 -9.77
C ARG A 30 -15.65 22.18 -9.17
N ASP A 31 -15.29 21.16 -9.95
CA ASP A 31 -15.55 19.74 -9.66
C ASP A 31 -14.57 19.12 -8.64
N PHE A 32 -14.16 19.89 -7.64
CA PHE A 32 -13.28 19.46 -6.56
C PHE A 32 -13.82 19.88 -5.20
N VAL A 33 -13.46 19.09 -4.18
CA VAL A 33 -13.56 19.52 -2.78
C VAL A 33 -12.24 20.13 -2.34
N LYS A 34 -12.31 21.15 -1.47
CA LYS A 34 -11.13 21.77 -0.87
C LYS A 34 -10.81 21.08 0.47
N LEU A 35 -9.56 20.70 0.66
CA LEU A 35 -9.01 20.23 1.93
C LEU A 35 -8.03 21.27 2.47
N GLU A 36 -8.32 21.81 3.65
CA GLU A 36 -7.40 22.70 4.37
C GLU A 36 -6.33 21.90 5.11
N PRO A 37 -5.18 22.51 5.46
CA PRO A 37 -4.19 21.89 6.33
C PRO A 37 -4.79 21.41 7.66
N GLY A 38 -4.55 20.15 8.02
CA GLY A 38 -5.06 19.49 9.21
C GLY A 38 -6.54 19.08 9.15
N GLN A 39 -7.22 19.31 8.02
CA GLN A 39 -8.65 18.99 7.90
C GLN A 39 -8.88 17.50 7.71
N LYS A 40 -9.82 16.95 8.48
CA LYS A 40 -10.53 15.70 8.17
C LYS A 40 -11.85 16.04 7.48
N LEU A 41 -12.11 15.41 6.35
CA LEU A 41 -13.31 15.63 5.55
C LEU A 41 -13.94 14.30 5.18
N ASP A 42 -15.22 14.15 5.50
CA ASP A 42 -16.06 13.10 4.93
C ASP A 42 -16.36 13.42 3.48
N ILE A 43 -15.87 12.58 2.57
CA ILE A 43 -16.05 12.71 1.12
C ILE A 43 -17.18 11.83 0.59
N GLY A 44 -17.83 11.06 1.46
CA GLY A 44 -19.00 10.29 1.09
C GLY A 44 -19.54 9.45 2.23
N GLU A 45 -20.86 9.35 2.27
CA GLU A 45 -21.60 8.43 3.12
C GLU A 45 -22.65 7.73 2.24
N ILE A 46 -22.69 6.41 2.31
CA ILE A 46 -23.61 5.56 1.55
C ILE A 46 -24.43 4.77 2.56
N ILE A 47 -25.75 4.79 2.38
CA ILE A 47 -26.70 4.10 3.26
C ILE A 47 -27.26 2.86 2.55
N GLY A 48 -27.44 1.79 3.31
CA GLY A 48 -27.98 0.52 2.86
C GLY A 48 -26.90 -0.43 2.33
N SER A 49 -27.33 -1.50 1.66
CA SER A 49 -26.40 -2.51 1.15
C SER A 49 -25.92 -2.23 -0.27
N GLY A 50 -24.67 -2.59 -0.55
CA GLY A 50 -24.07 -2.41 -1.86
C GLY A 50 -22.64 -2.92 -1.95
N CYS A 51 -22.00 -2.59 -3.07
CA CYS A 51 -20.60 -2.89 -3.31
C CYS A 51 -19.93 -1.72 -4.04
N ILE A 52 -18.84 -1.18 -3.50
CA ILE A 52 -17.96 -0.29 -4.26
C ILE A 52 -17.31 -1.12 -5.36
N THR A 53 -17.19 -0.55 -6.54
CA THR A 53 -16.68 -1.24 -7.74
C THR A 53 -15.63 -0.45 -8.48
N HIS A 54 -15.53 0.85 -8.21
CA HIS A 54 -14.49 1.69 -8.75
C HIS A 54 -14.30 2.92 -7.87
N ILE A 55 -13.05 3.26 -7.59
CA ILE A 55 -12.65 4.53 -7.00
C ILE A 55 -11.65 5.18 -7.92
N TRP A 56 -11.91 6.43 -8.30
CA TRP A 56 -10.94 7.29 -8.98
C TRP A 56 -10.65 8.51 -8.13
N MET A 57 -9.38 8.92 -8.04
CA MET A 57 -8.97 10.13 -7.33
C MET A 57 -7.83 10.86 -8.06
N THR A 58 -7.79 12.18 -7.91
CA THR A 58 -6.58 12.99 -8.20
C THR A 58 -6.55 14.22 -7.30
N MET A 59 -5.35 14.73 -7.03
CA MET A 59 -5.17 15.86 -6.12
C MET A 59 -4.00 16.75 -6.53
N ALA A 60 -4.11 18.03 -6.16
CA ALA A 60 -3.05 19.01 -6.35
C ALA A 60 -3.20 20.14 -5.32
N PRO A 61 -2.14 20.92 -5.03
CA PRO A 61 -2.26 22.17 -4.30
C PRO A 61 -3.27 23.11 -4.97
N MET A 62 -3.98 23.89 -4.15
CA MET A 62 -4.93 24.90 -4.63
C MET A 62 -4.24 26.01 -5.41
N ASP A 63 -3.04 26.39 -4.96
CA ASP A 63 -2.15 27.33 -5.64
C ASP A 63 -1.21 26.62 -6.64
N ASP A 64 -0.33 27.38 -7.28
CA ASP A 64 0.68 26.86 -8.22
C ASP A 64 1.94 26.34 -7.50
N GLY A 65 1.89 26.21 -6.17
CA GLY A 65 3.00 25.71 -5.37
C GLY A 65 3.17 24.20 -5.49
N LEU A 66 4.35 23.74 -5.10
CA LEU A 66 4.61 22.31 -4.89
C LEU A 66 4.33 21.95 -3.42
N GLU A 67 3.67 20.81 -3.22
CA GLU A 67 3.61 20.12 -1.91
C GLU A 67 4.41 18.83 -2.04
N GLU A 68 5.62 18.81 -1.49
CA GLU A 68 6.48 17.64 -1.51
C GLU A 68 5.82 16.47 -0.77
N PHE A 69 5.92 15.26 -1.32
CA PHE A 69 5.32 14.05 -0.77
C PHE A 69 3.80 14.15 -0.51
N LEU A 70 3.07 14.97 -1.30
CA LEU A 70 1.62 15.13 -1.15
C LEU A 70 0.88 13.80 -0.99
N HIS A 71 1.25 12.78 -1.79
CA HIS A 71 0.61 11.47 -1.79
C HIS A 71 0.85 10.64 -0.51
N ARG A 72 1.85 11.03 0.31
CA ARG A 72 2.11 10.49 1.65
C ARG A 72 1.37 11.26 2.75
N LYS A 73 1.01 12.52 2.49
CA LYS A 73 0.44 13.47 3.46
C LYS A 73 -1.08 13.46 3.50
N ILE A 74 -1.73 12.91 2.47
CA ILE A 74 -3.19 12.74 2.47
C ILE A 74 -3.51 11.29 2.84
N VAL A 75 -4.25 11.09 3.93
CA VAL A 75 -4.64 9.76 4.43
C VAL A 75 -6.09 9.48 4.04
N LEU A 76 -6.34 8.29 3.49
CA LEU A 76 -7.66 7.78 3.15
C LEU A 76 -8.10 6.81 4.24
N ARG A 77 -9.35 6.96 4.69
CA ARG A 77 -10.02 5.99 5.56
C ARG A 77 -11.35 5.57 4.99
N MET A 78 -11.67 4.29 5.14
CA MET A 78 -12.98 3.73 4.80
C MET A 78 -13.50 2.93 5.98
N TYR A 79 -14.81 3.06 6.20
CA TYR A 79 -15.53 2.43 7.30
C TYR A 79 -16.72 1.68 6.73
N TRP A 80 -16.91 0.43 7.14
CA TRP A 80 -18.05 -0.40 6.74
C TRP A 80 -19.05 -0.61 7.87
N ASP A 81 -20.33 -0.64 7.54
CA ASP A 81 -21.39 -1.11 8.44
C ASP A 81 -21.42 -0.43 9.83
N ASP A 82 -21.22 0.89 9.85
CA ASP A 82 -21.20 1.76 11.04
C ASP A 82 -20.04 1.49 12.02
N GLU A 83 -18.99 0.81 11.58
CA GLU A 83 -17.78 0.64 12.39
C GLU A 83 -17.10 1.98 12.70
N THR A 84 -16.50 2.05 13.90
CA THR A 84 -15.76 3.24 14.34
C THR A 84 -14.26 3.15 14.03
N ASN A 85 -13.75 1.93 13.86
CA ASN A 85 -12.37 1.68 13.51
C ASN A 85 -12.30 1.46 12.00
N PRO A 86 -11.40 2.13 11.27
CA PRO A 86 -11.38 2.04 9.82
C PRO A 86 -10.81 0.68 9.36
N SER A 87 -11.59 -0.05 8.55
CA SER A 87 -11.09 -1.23 7.82
C SER A 87 -10.02 -0.89 6.78
N VAL A 88 -10.04 0.35 6.26
CA VAL A 88 -9.01 0.87 5.35
C VAL A 88 -8.36 2.09 5.98
N GLN A 89 -7.03 2.09 6.13
CA GLN A 89 -6.25 3.25 6.55
C GLN A 89 -4.87 3.25 5.90
N ALA A 90 -4.66 4.18 4.96
CA ALA A 90 -3.40 4.32 4.26
C ALA A 90 -3.20 5.73 3.71
N PRO A 91 -1.95 6.21 3.52
CA PRO A 91 -1.69 7.34 2.65
C PRO A 91 -2.22 7.05 1.25
N ILE A 92 -2.81 8.04 0.59
CA ILE A 92 -3.50 7.86 -0.69
C ILE A 92 -2.55 7.23 -1.74
N GLY A 93 -1.31 7.70 -1.87
CA GLY A 93 -0.36 7.11 -2.84
C GLY A 93 -0.15 5.62 -2.63
N ASP A 94 0.12 5.23 -1.38
CA ASP A 94 0.40 3.86 -0.98
C ASP A 94 -0.83 2.95 -1.08
N PHE A 95 -2.03 3.48 -0.85
CA PHE A 95 -3.26 2.73 -1.10
C PHE A 95 -3.39 2.38 -2.58
N PHE A 96 -3.07 3.32 -3.46
CA PHE A 96 -3.10 3.13 -4.92
C PHE A 96 -1.81 2.55 -5.49
N GLY A 97 -0.98 1.90 -4.66
CA GLY A 97 0.12 1.04 -5.10
C GLY A 97 1.47 1.71 -5.38
N MET A 98 1.61 3.02 -5.14
CA MET A 98 2.89 3.73 -5.29
C MET A 98 3.35 4.35 -3.97
N GLY A 99 4.45 3.84 -3.44
CA GLY A 99 5.08 4.39 -2.25
C GLY A 99 5.89 5.66 -2.48
N HIS A 100 6.78 5.95 -1.52
CA HIS A 100 7.71 7.09 -1.52
C HIS A 100 7.09 8.49 -1.64
N GLY A 101 5.76 8.62 -1.48
CA GLY A 101 5.06 9.90 -1.60
C GLY A 101 5.07 10.52 -3.01
N ILE A 102 5.43 9.74 -4.03
CA ILE A 102 5.53 10.16 -5.44
C ILE A 102 4.47 9.46 -6.29
N THR A 103 4.38 9.83 -7.57
CA THR A 103 3.48 9.21 -8.54
C THR A 103 4.27 8.63 -9.70
N LYS A 104 3.76 7.53 -10.28
CA LYS A 104 4.28 6.96 -11.52
C LYS A 104 3.18 6.24 -12.28
N ASN A 105 3.26 6.27 -13.61
CA ASN A 105 2.34 5.52 -14.45
C ASN A 105 2.56 4.02 -14.26
N TYR A 106 1.53 3.29 -13.84
CA TYR A 106 1.50 1.83 -13.84
C TYR A 106 0.05 1.31 -13.93
N SER A 107 -0.11 0.06 -14.35
CA SER A 107 -1.42 -0.58 -14.46
C SER A 107 -1.35 -2.03 -14.02
N SER A 108 -2.33 -2.42 -13.20
CA SER A 108 -2.62 -3.80 -12.79
C SER A 108 -4.13 -4.05 -12.90
N ALA A 109 -4.60 -5.24 -12.53
CA ALA A 109 -6.03 -5.56 -12.51
C ALA A 109 -6.78 -4.77 -11.42
N PRO A 110 -6.35 -4.76 -10.13
CA PRO A 110 -7.10 -4.07 -9.09
C PRO A 110 -6.73 -2.59 -8.93
N LEU A 111 -5.51 -2.17 -9.29
CA LEU A 111 -5.02 -0.80 -9.04
C LEU A 111 -4.27 -0.24 -10.25
N ALA A 112 -4.39 1.06 -10.48
CA ALA A 112 -3.60 1.75 -11.50
C ALA A 112 -3.38 3.22 -11.14
N MET A 113 -2.18 3.73 -11.42
CA MET A 113 -1.90 5.15 -11.47
C MET A 113 -1.68 5.51 -12.93
N SER A 114 -2.67 6.16 -13.53
CA SER A 114 -2.73 6.48 -14.96
C SER A 114 -2.25 7.92 -15.21
N PRO A 115 -2.03 8.31 -16.49
CA PRO A 115 -1.59 9.67 -16.84
C PRO A 115 -2.50 10.77 -16.29
N GLU A 116 -1.99 12.00 -16.08
CA GLU A 116 -0.62 12.48 -16.35
C GLU A 116 0.38 12.03 -15.28
N ASP A 117 1.52 11.44 -15.65
CA ASP A 117 2.59 10.98 -14.74
C ASP A 117 2.10 10.27 -13.44
N GLY A 118 1.11 9.39 -13.55
CA GLY A 118 0.55 8.63 -12.44
C GLY A 118 -0.39 9.41 -11.53
N ARG A 119 -0.88 10.59 -11.94
CA ARG A 119 -1.76 11.42 -11.11
C ARG A 119 -3.22 10.99 -11.10
N ALA A 120 -3.63 10.08 -11.99
CA ALA A 120 -4.98 9.51 -11.99
C ALA A 120 -4.98 8.17 -11.23
N LEU A 121 -5.42 8.21 -9.98
CA LEU A 121 -5.40 7.07 -9.07
C LEU A 121 -6.68 6.25 -9.26
N ASN A 122 -6.58 4.97 -9.59
CA ASN A 122 -7.73 4.09 -9.88
C ASN A 122 -7.66 2.82 -9.03
N CYS A 123 -8.81 2.43 -8.48
CA CYS A 123 -9.01 1.19 -7.74
C CYS A 123 -10.27 0.48 -8.21
N PHE A 124 -10.14 -0.83 -8.44
CA PHE A 124 -11.16 -1.73 -8.94
C PHE A 124 -11.42 -2.91 -7.99
N PHE A 125 -10.85 -2.90 -6.78
CA PHE A 125 -11.25 -3.86 -5.75
C PHE A 125 -12.74 -3.71 -5.45
N ALA A 126 -13.43 -4.85 -5.37
CA ALA A 126 -14.83 -4.89 -4.95
C ALA A 126 -14.90 -4.69 -3.43
N MET A 127 -15.62 -3.68 -2.94
CA MET A 127 -15.71 -3.42 -1.50
C MET A 127 -17.17 -3.58 -1.04
N PRO A 128 -17.58 -4.79 -0.62
CA PRO A 128 -18.94 -5.07 -0.17
C PRO A 128 -19.26 -4.35 1.15
N PHE A 129 -20.51 -3.91 1.33
CA PHE A 129 -21.04 -3.39 2.59
C PHE A 129 -22.53 -3.73 2.76
N GLY A 130 -22.95 -3.95 4.00
CA GLY A 130 -24.30 -4.40 4.36
C GLY A 130 -25.26 -3.29 4.78
N GLN A 131 -24.80 -2.34 5.61
CA GLN A 131 -25.59 -1.27 6.21
C GLN A 131 -25.19 0.11 5.70
N GLY A 132 -23.91 0.28 5.36
CA GLY A 132 -23.42 1.54 4.81
C GLY A 132 -21.91 1.55 4.64
N ALA A 133 -21.43 2.63 4.04
CA ALA A 133 -20.01 2.90 3.85
C ALA A 133 -19.72 4.39 4.05
N ARG A 134 -18.67 4.71 4.80
CA ARG A 134 -18.19 6.09 5.01
C ARG A 134 -16.75 6.23 4.52
N PHE A 135 -16.47 7.35 3.87
CA PHE A 135 -15.16 7.66 3.30
C PHE A 135 -14.67 8.98 3.88
N GLU A 136 -13.51 8.94 4.55
CA GLU A 136 -12.86 10.10 5.13
C GLU A 136 -11.50 10.31 4.45
N VAL A 137 -11.15 11.57 4.22
CA VAL A 137 -9.78 11.97 3.88
C VAL A 137 -9.25 12.96 4.90
N GLU A 138 -8.00 12.80 5.29
CA GLU A 138 -7.29 13.71 6.20
C GLU A 138 -6.12 14.33 5.46
N SER A 139 -6.04 15.66 5.51
CA SER A 139 -4.91 16.41 4.95
C SER A 139 -3.90 16.78 6.02
N GLU A 140 -2.73 16.17 5.99
CA GLU A 140 -1.55 16.58 6.76
C GLU A 140 -0.55 17.36 5.88
N ALA A 141 -1.04 17.93 4.78
CA ALA A 141 -0.30 18.84 3.91
C ALA A 141 -0.19 20.25 4.54
N GLN A 142 0.81 21.01 4.11
CA GLN A 142 1.00 22.40 4.54
C GLN A 142 0.17 23.38 3.71
N ARG A 143 -0.14 23.00 2.46
CA ARG A 143 -0.99 23.76 1.54
C ARG A 143 -2.42 23.23 1.53
N ALA A 144 -3.37 24.09 1.18
CA ALA A 144 -4.71 23.66 0.84
C ALA A 144 -4.70 22.85 -0.46
N ILE A 145 -5.46 21.76 -0.51
CA ILE A 145 -5.48 20.79 -1.60
C ILE A 145 -6.85 20.81 -2.29
N LYS A 146 -6.86 20.75 -3.62
CA LYS A 146 -8.04 20.38 -4.42
C LYS A 146 -8.02 18.87 -4.61
N LEU A 147 -9.09 18.20 -4.18
CA LEU A 147 -9.30 16.78 -4.35
C LEU A 147 -10.47 16.54 -5.30
N TYR A 148 -10.20 15.79 -6.36
CA TYR A 148 -11.21 15.27 -7.28
C TYR A 148 -11.37 13.78 -7.00
N TYR A 149 -12.61 13.29 -6.96
CA TYR A 149 -12.84 11.86 -6.74
C TYR A 149 -14.17 11.39 -7.33
N TYR A 150 -14.20 10.12 -7.73
CA TYR A 150 -15.40 9.30 -7.98
C TYR A 150 -15.36 8.06 -7.09
N ILE A 151 -16.45 7.80 -6.38
CA ILE A 151 -16.71 6.55 -5.66
C ILE A 151 -17.93 5.92 -6.33
N ASP A 152 -17.67 4.96 -7.22
CA ASP A 152 -18.67 4.24 -8.00
C ASP A 152 -19.07 2.94 -7.33
N TYR A 153 -20.38 2.76 -7.15
CA TYR A 153 -20.90 1.61 -6.43
C TYR A 153 -22.20 1.08 -7.05
N GLU A 154 -22.50 -0.15 -6.69
CA GLU A 154 -23.78 -0.77 -6.94
C GLU A 154 -24.58 -0.76 -5.64
N GLN A 155 -25.78 -0.18 -5.68
CA GLN A 155 -26.75 -0.28 -4.59
C GLN A 155 -27.61 -1.51 -4.79
N TYR A 156 -27.78 -2.30 -3.74
CA TYR A 156 -28.65 -3.46 -3.71
C TYR A 156 -29.92 -3.20 -2.89
N GLU A 157 -31.03 -3.77 -3.34
CA GLU A 157 -32.32 -3.73 -2.62
C GLU A 157 -32.36 -4.80 -1.53
N GLU A 158 -31.69 -5.94 -1.77
CA GLU A 158 -31.49 -7.01 -0.80
C GLU A 158 -30.12 -6.88 -0.12
N PRO A 159 -29.95 -7.38 1.12
CA PRO A 159 -28.65 -7.46 1.76
C PRO A 159 -27.62 -8.21 0.90
N ILE A 160 -26.39 -7.69 0.87
CA ILE A 160 -25.29 -8.33 0.17
C ILE A 160 -24.99 -9.70 0.76
N ASP A 161 -24.89 -10.69 -0.11
CA ASP A 161 -24.57 -12.09 0.25
C ASP A 161 -23.04 -12.26 0.38
N SER A 162 -22.44 -11.54 1.33
CA SER A 162 -21.03 -11.68 1.69
C SER A 162 -20.80 -11.27 3.15
N PRO A 163 -20.20 -12.14 3.98
CA PRO A 163 -19.79 -11.78 5.33
C PRO A 163 -18.46 -11.02 5.36
N LEU A 164 -17.73 -10.96 4.24
CA LEU A 164 -16.39 -10.36 4.20
C LEU A 164 -16.46 -8.88 3.83
N ARG A 165 -15.53 -8.10 4.36
CA ARG A 165 -15.29 -6.68 4.06
C ARG A 165 -13.87 -6.46 3.58
N PHE A 166 -13.68 -5.48 2.71
CA PHE A 166 -12.38 -5.15 2.16
C PHE A 166 -11.56 -4.35 3.18
N HIS A 167 -10.30 -4.72 3.35
CA HIS A 167 -9.39 -4.06 4.26
C HIS A 167 -8.11 -3.67 3.54
N ALA A 168 -7.52 -2.57 3.99
CA ALA A 168 -6.18 -2.19 3.57
C ALA A 168 -5.48 -1.34 4.63
N ILE A 169 -4.33 -1.80 5.10
CA ILE A 169 -3.56 -1.10 6.13
C ILE A 169 -2.16 -0.84 5.64
N TRP A 170 -1.73 0.40 5.82
CA TRP A 170 -0.38 0.85 5.54
C TRP A 170 0.49 0.85 6.78
N GLN A 171 1.76 0.54 6.59
CA GLN A 171 2.76 0.57 7.64
C GLN A 171 4.16 0.83 7.10
N ARG A 172 5.06 1.23 7.99
CA ARG A 172 6.46 1.55 7.70
C ARG A 172 7.36 1.17 8.85
N GLU A 173 8.57 0.72 8.51
CA GLU A 173 9.62 0.39 9.47
C GLU A 173 10.97 0.77 8.87
N LEU A 174 11.80 1.47 9.64
CA LEU A 174 13.24 1.49 9.38
C LEU A 174 13.83 0.22 10.01
N THR A 175 14.04 -0.78 9.15
CA THR A 175 14.43 -2.13 9.58
C THR A 175 15.78 -2.13 10.31
N GLN A 176 15.94 -3.09 11.22
CA GLN A 176 17.13 -3.19 12.08
C GLN A 176 17.89 -4.48 11.77
N GLY A 177 18.89 -4.37 10.89
CA GLY A 177 19.81 -5.44 10.54
C GLY A 177 21.17 -5.32 11.23
N ILE A 178 22.18 -5.90 10.60
CA ILE A 178 23.57 -5.84 11.08
C ILE A 178 24.33 -4.68 10.41
N THR A 179 25.41 -4.21 11.04
CA THR A 179 26.30 -3.23 10.40
C THR A 179 27.06 -3.89 9.26
N ASP A 180 27.09 -3.27 8.07
CA ASP A 180 27.77 -3.82 6.89
C ASP A 180 29.31 -3.89 7.05
N ALA A 181 29.90 -3.06 7.91
CA ALA A 181 31.32 -3.14 8.29
C ALA A 181 31.67 -4.36 9.16
N SER A 182 30.67 -5.07 9.70
CA SER A 182 30.91 -6.18 10.64
C SER A 182 31.31 -7.49 9.96
N VAL A 183 30.98 -7.66 8.67
CA VAL A 183 31.17 -8.89 7.92
C VAL A 183 31.51 -8.59 6.44
N SER A 184 32.09 -9.55 5.73
CA SER A 184 32.25 -9.44 4.27
C SER A 184 30.89 -9.35 3.56
N ASN A 185 30.82 -8.73 2.38
CA ASN A 185 29.56 -8.61 1.62
C ASN A 185 28.87 -9.97 1.34
N THR A 186 29.63 -11.04 1.09
CA THR A 186 29.04 -12.39 0.92
C THR A 186 28.30 -12.85 2.18
N LEU A 187 28.87 -12.63 3.35
CA LEU A 187 28.22 -12.97 4.62
C LEU A 187 27.07 -12.01 4.95
N PHE A 188 27.18 -10.73 4.57
CA PHE A 188 26.09 -9.77 4.69
C PHE A 188 24.87 -10.20 3.87
N GLN A 189 25.09 -10.61 2.62
CA GLN A 189 24.03 -10.97 1.68
C GLN A 189 23.44 -12.38 1.89
N PHE A 190 24.25 -13.35 2.35
CA PHE A 190 23.85 -14.77 2.37
C PHE A 190 24.14 -15.50 3.69
N GLY A 191 24.72 -14.82 4.68
CA GLY A 191 25.13 -15.41 5.95
C GLY A 191 24.01 -15.38 6.99
N GLY A 192 24.02 -16.37 7.89
CA GLY A 192 23.05 -16.48 8.98
C GLY A 192 21.96 -17.51 8.72
N LYS A 193 21.02 -17.61 9.67
CA LYS A 193 19.89 -18.54 9.64
C LYS A 193 18.70 -17.93 10.37
N ASN A 194 17.61 -17.68 9.66
CA ASN A 194 16.37 -17.26 10.25
C ASN A 194 15.45 -18.48 10.44
N VAL A 195 15.40 -18.99 11.67
CA VAL A 195 14.62 -20.20 12.02
C VAL A 195 13.36 -19.86 12.82
N THR A 196 12.95 -18.60 12.81
CA THR A 196 11.78 -18.13 13.58
C THR A 196 10.89 -17.16 12.82
N GLY A 197 11.43 -16.35 11.91
CA GLY A 197 10.72 -15.23 11.28
C GLY A 197 10.43 -14.07 12.25
N ALA A 198 11.01 -14.08 13.45
CA ALA A 198 10.61 -13.17 14.54
C ALA A 198 10.89 -11.69 14.24
N ASN A 199 11.94 -11.40 13.47
CA ASN A 199 12.40 -10.05 13.13
C ASN A 199 12.10 -9.66 11.68
N ASN A 200 11.28 -10.45 10.98
CA ASN A 200 10.85 -10.13 9.63
C ASN A 200 10.01 -8.85 9.65
N TYR A 201 10.05 -8.09 8.55
CA TYR A 201 9.11 -7.01 8.32
C TYR A 201 7.70 -7.61 8.15
N VAL A 202 6.73 -7.12 8.94
CA VAL A 202 5.39 -7.72 9.01
C VAL A 202 4.44 -6.99 8.08
N LEU A 203 4.15 -7.44 6.86
CA LEU A 203 3.22 -6.74 5.96
C LEU A 203 1.77 -6.71 6.48
N LEU A 204 1.33 -7.80 7.12
CA LEU A 204 -0.02 -7.94 7.66
C LEU A 204 0.02 -8.77 8.95
N ASP A 205 -0.75 -8.35 9.95
CA ASP A 205 -1.07 -9.09 11.16
C ASP A 205 -2.57 -8.89 11.46
N ALA A 206 -3.37 -9.92 11.12
CA ALA A 206 -4.82 -9.88 11.20
C ALA A 206 -5.38 -11.09 11.96
N ILE A 207 -6.52 -10.88 12.63
CA ILE A 207 -7.30 -11.88 13.34
C ILE A 207 -8.72 -11.85 12.77
N GLY A 208 -9.27 -13.03 12.52
CA GLY A 208 -10.58 -13.22 11.92
C GLY A 208 -10.57 -14.34 10.89
N GLN A 209 -11.61 -14.41 10.08
CA GLN A 209 -11.72 -15.34 8.97
C GLN A 209 -11.73 -14.58 7.65
N GLY A 210 -10.94 -15.01 6.68
CA GLY A 210 -10.79 -14.23 5.46
C GLY A 210 -9.76 -14.77 4.49
N HIS A 211 -9.26 -13.88 3.64
CA HIS A 211 -8.17 -14.16 2.73
C HIS A 211 -7.38 -12.90 2.36
N TYR A 212 -6.05 -13.03 2.39
CA TYR A 212 -5.11 -12.02 1.91
C TYR A 212 -5.05 -12.02 0.38
N VAL A 213 -5.14 -10.82 -0.22
CA VAL A 213 -5.20 -10.63 -1.69
C VAL A 213 -4.00 -9.85 -2.23
N GLY A 214 -2.97 -9.62 -1.41
CA GLY A 214 -1.69 -9.08 -1.88
C GLY A 214 -1.28 -7.77 -1.23
N CYS A 215 -0.23 -7.16 -1.77
CA CYS A 215 0.35 -5.93 -1.28
C CYS A 215 1.06 -5.15 -2.38
N ASN A 216 1.35 -3.88 -2.08
CA ASN A 216 2.54 -3.23 -2.62
C ASN A 216 3.59 -3.13 -1.51
N LEU A 217 4.85 -3.33 -1.88
CA LEU A 217 6.02 -3.20 -1.01
C LEU A 217 6.97 -2.16 -1.61
N ASN A 218 7.41 -1.24 -0.76
CA ASN A 218 8.25 -0.12 -1.13
C ASN A 218 9.48 -0.11 -0.22
N ILE A 219 10.66 -0.12 -0.82
CA ILE A 219 11.93 -0.16 -0.11
C ILE A 219 12.74 1.05 -0.56
N HIS A 220 13.27 1.81 0.39
CA HIS A 220 14.38 2.70 0.12
C HIS A 220 15.65 1.96 0.58
N ASN A 221 16.40 1.44 -0.40
CA ASN A 221 17.69 0.78 -0.18
C ASN A 221 18.73 1.86 0.18
N LEU A 222 19.04 1.95 1.47
CA LEU A 222 19.89 2.98 2.05
C LEU A 222 21.38 2.63 1.92
N ARG A 223 21.70 1.37 1.65
CA ARG A 223 23.09 0.91 1.60
C ARG A 223 23.78 1.42 0.34
N MET A 224 24.89 2.15 0.53
CA MET A 224 25.73 2.67 -0.54
C MET A 224 27.06 1.92 -0.59
N THR A 225 27.27 1.11 -1.62
CA THR A 225 28.51 0.33 -1.79
C THR A 225 28.87 0.13 -3.25
N ARG A 226 30.16 -0.18 -3.51
CA ARG A 226 30.67 -0.65 -4.80
C ARG A 226 30.57 -2.16 -4.97
N GLU A 227 30.29 -2.88 -3.89
CA GLU A 227 30.04 -4.31 -3.92
C GLU A 227 28.60 -4.61 -4.34
N TRP A 228 28.31 -5.88 -4.64
CA TRP A 228 26.97 -6.30 -5.04
C TRP A 228 25.95 -6.07 -3.91
N ASN A 229 24.90 -5.27 -4.17
CA ASN A 229 24.02 -4.68 -3.15
C ASN A 229 22.53 -5.01 -3.31
N TRP A 230 22.23 -6.21 -3.78
CA TRP A 230 20.86 -6.67 -3.90
C TRP A 230 20.13 -6.62 -2.54
N TYR A 231 18.93 -6.05 -2.52
CA TYR A 231 18.12 -5.91 -1.30
C TYR A 231 17.19 -7.11 -1.07
N GLY A 232 16.89 -7.87 -2.12
CA GLY A 232 15.74 -8.76 -2.18
C GLY A 232 16.02 -10.23 -1.91
N GLU A 233 17.14 -10.60 -1.27
CA GLU A 233 17.37 -12.01 -0.86
C GLU A 233 16.37 -12.51 0.20
N GLY A 234 15.59 -11.62 0.81
CA GLY A 234 14.74 -11.98 1.94
C GLY A 234 13.52 -12.81 1.55
N ASP A 235 13.28 -13.90 2.27
CA ASP A 235 12.16 -14.81 2.02
C ASP A 235 10.84 -14.23 2.55
N ASP A 236 9.73 -14.40 1.80
CA ASP A 236 8.40 -14.27 2.39
C ASP A 236 8.09 -15.46 3.32
N MET A 237 7.49 -15.17 4.47
CA MET A 237 7.04 -16.19 5.42
C MET A 237 5.64 -15.83 5.89
N ILE A 238 4.65 -16.67 5.54
CA ILE A 238 3.24 -16.41 5.83
C ILE A 238 2.72 -17.45 6.80
N PHE A 239 2.48 -17.02 8.04
CA PHE A 239 1.99 -17.88 9.12
C PHE A 239 0.47 -17.81 9.16
N ILE A 240 -0.19 -18.94 8.93
CA ILE A 240 -1.66 -19.04 8.91
C ILE A 240 -2.10 -19.73 10.19
N ASP A 241 -3.15 -19.22 10.83
CA ASP A 241 -3.84 -19.88 11.95
C ASP A 241 -2.93 -20.35 13.10
N GLY A 242 -1.92 -19.53 13.42
CA GLY A 242 -0.99 -19.80 14.51
C GLY A 242 0.11 -20.82 14.21
N GLU A 243 0.37 -21.10 12.92
CA GLU A 243 1.51 -21.92 12.50
C GLU A 243 2.83 -21.50 13.14
N SER A 244 3.65 -22.50 13.48
CA SER A 244 5.04 -22.31 13.91
C SER A 244 5.99 -22.36 12.72
N TRP A 245 7.23 -21.89 12.90
CA TRP A 245 8.26 -22.07 11.87
C TRP A 245 8.59 -23.56 11.63
N PRO A 246 8.84 -23.97 10.37
CA PRO A 246 8.60 -23.20 9.15
C PRO A 246 7.10 -23.17 8.80
N PRO A 247 6.55 -22.01 8.38
CA PRO A 247 5.17 -21.95 7.92
C PRO A 247 4.96 -22.77 6.64
N ALA A 248 3.70 -23.08 6.32
CA ALA A 248 3.36 -23.79 5.09
C ALA A 248 3.71 -22.99 3.82
N LEU A 249 3.70 -21.66 3.93
CA LEU A 249 4.08 -20.72 2.88
C LEU A 249 5.40 -20.05 3.27
N HIS A 250 6.48 -20.54 2.69
CA HIS A 250 7.84 -20.04 2.85
C HIS A 250 8.48 -19.85 1.48
N GLY A 251 8.91 -18.64 1.19
CA GLY A 251 9.50 -18.21 -0.06
C GLY A 251 10.99 -18.53 -0.21
N THR A 252 11.57 -17.94 -1.26
CA THR A 252 12.98 -18.13 -1.67
C THR A 252 13.73 -16.81 -1.98
N GLY A 253 13.03 -15.69 -1.89
CA GLY A 253 13.53 -14.36 -2.21
C GLY A 253 12.38 -13.40 -2.47
N MET A 254 12.64 -12.11 -2.35
CA MET A 254 11.65 -11.08 -2.55
C MET A 254 11.26 -10.98 -4.02
N GLU A 255 12.21 -10.98 -4.95
CA GLU A 255 11.89 -10.92 -6.37
C GLU A 255 11.08 -12.14 -6.81
N ASP A 256 11.35 -13.29 -6.18
CA ASP A 256 10.64 -14.54 -6.42
C ASP A 256 9.19 -14.45 -5.92
N TYR A 257 8.97 -13.91 -4.71
CA TYR A 257 7.63 -13.59 -4.21
C TYR A 257 6.88 -12.67 -5.18
N PHE A 258 7.55 -11.68 -5.78
CA PHE A 258 6.94 -10.79 -6.78
C PHE A 258 6.88 -11.37 -8.21
N ASN A 259 7.04 -12.68 -8.37
CA ASN A 259 7.00 -13.41 -9.65
C ASN A 259 8.02 -12.92 -10.69
N THR A 260 9.16 -12.44 -10.22
CA THR A 260 10.31 -12.08 -11.04
C THR A 260 11.49 -12.99 -10.67
N ALA A 261 12.70 -12.71 -11.18
CA ALA A 261 13.87 -13.54 -10.90
C ALA A 261 15.17 -12.79 -11.21
N TRP A 262 16.28 -13.24 -10.61
CA TRP A 262 17.64 -12.79 -10.89
C TRP A 262 17.86 -11.29 -10.64
N CYS A 263 17.42 -10.82 -9.47
CA CYS A 263 17.70 -9.47 -8.98
C CYS A 263 17.34 -8.36 -9.98
N PRO A 264 16.09 -8.30 -10.46
CA PRO A 264 15.68 -7.43 -11.56
C PRO A 264 15.71 -5.93 -11.17
N THR A 265 15.85 -5.08 -12.18
CA THR A 265 15.68 -3.61 -12.08
C THR A 265 14.71 -3.06 -13.11
N GLN A 266 14.24 -3.92 -14.02
CA GLN A 266 13.43 -3.53 -15.15
C GLN A 266 12.01 -3.21 -14.69
N PRO A 267 11.47 -2.01 -15.00
CA PRO A 267 10.06 -1.75 -14.81
C PRO A 267 9.23 -2.78 -15.58
N TYR A 268 8.25 -3.38 -14.92
CA TYR A 268 7.40 -4.41 -15.49
C TYR A 268 6.00 -4.31 -14.88
N HIS A 269 4.98 -4.23 -15.73
CA HIS A 269 3.59 -4.11 -15.28
C HIS A 269 2.78 -5.27 -15.86
N SER A 270 2.07 -5.98 -14.98
CA SER A 270 1.14 -7.04 -15.37
C SER A 270 -0.14 -6.96 -14.51
N PRO A 271 -1.20 -7.69 -14.87
CA PRO A 271 -2.44 -7.66 -14.09
C PRO A 271 -2.25 -7.96 -12.60
N TYR A 272 -1.34 -8.87 -12.23
CA TYR A 272 -1.27 -9.42 -10.87
C TYR A 272 0.08 -9.22 -10.16
N HIS A 273 1.11 -8.76 -10.86
CA HIS A 273 2.40 -8.45 -10.23
C HIS A 273 3.21 -7.47 -11.07
N GLY A 274 4.20 -6.82 -10.47
CA GLY A 274 5.11 -5.96 -11.22
C GLY A 274 6.10 -5.19 -10.38
N ILE A 275 7.02 -4.52 -11.09
CA ILE A 275 8.02 -3.61 -10.56
C ILE A 275 7.74 -2.22 -11.15
N ILE A 276 7.37 -1.27 -10.31
CA ILE A 276 7.12 0.13 -10.69
C ILE A 276 8.43 0.92 -10.66
N LEU A 277 9.23 0.71 -9.61
CA LEU A 277 10.59 1.23 -9.46
C LEU A 277 11.53 0.07 -9.12
N GLY A 278 12.60 -0.11 -9.91
CA GLY A 278 13.60 -1.15 -9.70
C GLY A 278 14.83 -0.71 -8.91
N GLY A 279 14.83 0.52 -8.38
CA GLY A 279 16.00 1.16 -7.78
C GLY A 279 16.90 1.87 -8.79
N ASP A 280 17.86 2.59 -8.24
CA ASP A 280 18.95 3.28 -8.91
C ASP A 280 20.11 2.31 -9.21
N PRO A 281 21.26 2.75 -9.77
CA PRO A 281 22.39 1.86 -10.02
C PRO A 281 22.78 1.04 -8.77
N ASN A 282 23.02 -0.25 -8.97
CA ASN A 282 23.28 -1.22 -7.90
C ASN A 282 22.12 -1.32 -6.87
N TRP A 283 20.87 -1.20 -7.35
CA TRP A 283 19.63 -1.30 -6.59
C TRP A 283 19.48 -0.30 -5.44
N ALA A 284 20.30 0.75 -5.41
CA ALA A 284 20.21 1.81 -4.41
C ALA A 284 18.87 2.56 -4.51
N GLY A 285 18.56 3.39 -3.51
CA GLY A 285 17.43 4.30 -3.60
C GLY A 285 16.08 3.58 -3.59
N LYS A 286 15.10 4.13 -4.32
CA LYS A 286 13.69 3.77 -4.18
C LYS A 286 13.28 2.62 -5.11
N VAL A 287 12.68 1.61 -4.49
CA VAL A 287 12.11 0.42 -5.11
C VAL A 287 10.63 0.34 -4.75
N SER A 288 9.80 -0.07 -5.71
CA SER A 288 8.36 -0.29 -5.51
C SER A 288 7.92 -1.48 -6.37
N ALA A 289 7.40 -2.52 -5.72
CA ALA A 289 6.87 -3.72 -6.34
C ALA A 289 5.46 -4.04 -5.80
N TYR A 290 4.68 -4.78 -6.57
CA TYR A 290 3.36 -5.24 -6.16
C TYR A 290 3.12 -6.69 -6.57
N ARG A 291 2.32 -7.39 -5.78
CA ARG A 291 1.72 -8.69 -6.10
C ARG A 291 0.31 -8.71 -5.54
N TYR A 292 -0.64 -9.13 -6.37
CA TYR A 292 -2.04 -9.30 -6.03
C TYR A 292 -2.44 -10.75 -6.23
N HIS A 293 -2.82 -11.40 -5.13
CA HIS A 293 -3.29 -12.78 -5.10
C HIS A 293 -4.76 -12.86 -5.50
N ILE A 294 -5.06 -12.54 -6.76
CA ILE A 294 -6.43 -12.54 -7.29
C ILE A 294 -6.91 -13.95 -7.60
N GLU A 295 -6.07 -14.73 -8.27
CA GLU A 295 -6.38 -16.12 -8.65
C GLU A 295 -5.93 -17.12 -7.57
N ASP A 296 -5.06 -16.69 -6.65
CA ASP A 296 -4.37 -17.49 -5.64
C ASP A 296 -4.43 -16.87 -4.22
N PRO A 297 -5.61 -16.43 -3.71
CA PRO A 297 -5.72 -15.78 -2.41
C PRO A 297 -5.26 -16.68 -1.25
N VAL A 298 -4.59 -16.10 -0.26
CA VAL A 298 -4.11 -16.82 0.93
C VAL A 298 -5.19 -16.80 2.00
N MET A 299 -5.88 -17.94 2.16
CA MET A 299 -7.02 -18.09 3.07
C MET A 299 -6.59 -18.33 4.52
N PHE A 300 -7.38 -17.86 5.48
CA PHE A 300 -7.18 -18.08 6.91
C PHE A 300 -8.52 -18.16 7.67
N GLU A 301 -8.59 -18.96 8.72
CA GLU A 301 -9.82 -19.15 9.53
C GLU A 301 -9.85 -18.37 10.84
N THR A 302 -8.68 -18.09 11.41
CA THR A 302 -8.52 -17.48 12.75
C THR A 302 -7.52 -16.34 12.76
N SER A 303 -6.40 -16.46 12.06
CA SER A 303 -5.39 -15.40 11.98
C SER A 303 -4.44 -15.58 10.80
N ILE A 304 -3.82 -14.49 10.38
CA ILE A 304 -2.74 -14.51 9.39
C ILE A 304 -1.66 -13.50 9.79
N LYS A 305 -0.41 -13.91 9.65
CA LYS A 305 0.76 -13.03 9.74
C LYS A 305 1.59 -13.16 8.46
N VAL A 306 1.50 -12.17 7.59
CA VAL A 306 2.28 -12.10 6.33
C VAL A 306 3.56 -11.32 6.64
N THR A 307 4.72 -11.92 6.41
CA THR A 307 6.01 -11.29 6.68
C THR A 307 6.98 -11.50 5.53
N ILE A 308 8.01 -10.66 5.47
CA ILE A 308 9.14 -10.81 4.55
C ILE A 308 10.42 -10.42 5.27
N GLU A 309 11.51 -11.15 5.03
CA GLU A 309 12.81 -10.72 5.55
C GLU A 309 13.30 -9.45 4.85
N HIS A 310 14.05 -8.62 5.57
CA HIS A 310 14.73 -7.46 4.99
C HIS A 310 16.17 -7.82 4.59
N GLY A 311 16.28 -8.50 3.44
CA GLY A 311 17.46 -9.25 3.03
C GLY A 311 17.63 -10.55 3.83
N HIS A 312 18.46 -11.48 3.33
CA HIS A 312 18.65 -12.79 3.97
C HIS A 312 18.92 -12.65 5.45
N ASN A 313 18.19 -13.42 6.27
CA ASN A 313 18.34 -13.42 7.72
C ASN A 313 18.12 -12.04 8.38
N ASN A 314 17.37 -11.14 7.75
CA ASN A 314 17.11 -9.79 8.28
C ASN A 314 18.39 -8.98 8.51
N ASN A 315 19.38 -9.13 7.63
CA ASN A 315 20.68 -8.51 7.79
C ASN A 315 20.71 -7.03 7.37
N ARG A 316 19.70 -6.51 6.67
CA ARG A 316 19.70 -5.14 6.13
C ARG A 316 18.99 -4.14 7.04
N SER A 317 19.34 -2.87 6.90
CA SER A 317 18.73 -1.77 7.65
C SER A 317 18.19 -0.71 6.70
N ASP A 318 17.23 -1.11 5.88
CA ASP A 318 16.60 -0.28 4.86
C ASP A 318 15.24 0.24 5.34
N ASP A 319 14.72 1.28 4.67
CA ASP A 319 13.41 1.87 4.99
C ASP A 319 12.30 1.17 4.20
N TYR A 320 11.49 0.37 4.88
CA TYR A 320 10.42 -0.44 4.32
C TYR A 320 9.07 0.21 4.58
N SER A 321 8.20 0.24 3.57
CA SER A 321 6.78 0.53 3.74
C SER A 321 5.91 -0.31 2.83
N SER A 322 4.71 -0.65 3.26
CA SER A 322 3.80 -1.49 2.49
C SER A 322 2.35 -1.14 2.78
N THR A 323 1.48 -1.48 1.82
CA THR A 323 0.04 -1.59 2.05
C THR A 323 -0.37 -3.01 1.76
N ALA A 324 -0.90 -3.71 2.76
CA ALA A 324 -1.53 -5.02 2.59
C ALA A 324 -3.01 -4.85 2.25
N TYR A 325 -3.55 -5.74 1.42
CA TYR A 325 -4.96 -5.78 1.03
C TYR A 325 -5.53 -7.17 1.32
N TRP A 326 -6.71 -7.22 1.94
CA TRP A 326 -7.36 -8.50 2.25
C TRP A 326 -8.87 -8.34 2.41
N TYR A 327 -9.56 -9.47 2.50
CA TYR A 327 -10.96 -9.53 2.88
C TYR A 327 -11.10 -10.33 4.16
N GLN A 328 -11.89 -9.86 5.13
CA GLN A 328 -12.20 -10.64 6.32
C GLN A 328 -13.58 -10.34 6.88
N THR A 329 -14.05 -11.20 7.78
CA THR A 329 -15.24 -10.98 8.60
C THR A 329 -15.03 -9.88 9.64
N GLU A 330 -16.09 -9.16 9.96
CA GLU A 330 -16.13 -8.22 11.09
C GLU A 330 -16.54 -8.92 12.42
N PRO A 331 -16.12 -8.41 13.58
CA PRO A 331 -15.19 -7.28 13.76
C PRO A 331 -13.73 -7.68 13.49
N HIS A 332 -12.95 -6.78 12.90
CA HIS A 332 -11.52 -6.94 12.74
C HIS A 332 -10.71 -6.55 14.00
N LYS A 333 -9.44 -6.97 14.06
CA LYS A 333 -8.48 -6.51 15.07
C LYS A 333 -8.26 -5.01 14.91
N ASP A 334 -8.32 -4.25 16.01
CA ASP A 334 -8.02 -2.82 15.98
C ASP A 334 -6.61 -2.57 15.43
N HIS A 335 -6.53 -1.77 14.37
CA HIS A 335 -5.26 -1.31 13.84
C HIS A 335 -4.86 0.01 14.51
N PRO A 336 -3.57 0.21 14.84
CA PRO A 336 -3.11 1.47 15.38
C PRO A 336 -3.50 2.66 14.49
N ILE A 337 -3.70 3.82 15.12
CA ILE A 337 -3.78 5.07 14.38
C ILE A 337 -2.50 5.20 13.54
N ILE A 338 -2.67 5.57 12.28
CA ILE A 338 -1.55 5.76 11.37
C ILE A 338 -0.49 6.67 12.00
N ILE A 339 0.78 6.29 11.90
CA ILE A 339 1.88 7.05 12.52
C ILE A 339 1.89 8.52 12.05
N PRO A 340 2.41 9.46 12.86
CA PRO A 340 2.41 10.88 12.53
C PRO A 340 3.10 11.17 11.18
N VAL A 341 2.62 12.18 10.42
CA VAL A 341 3.16 12.53 9.09
C VAL A 341 4.68 12.57 9.02
N VAL A 342 5.36 13.16 10.02
CA VAL A 342 6.83 13.28 10.07
C VAL A 342 7.51 11.90 10.04
N GLN A 343 6.90 10.89 10.65
CA GLN A 343 7.38 9.51 10.65
C GLN A 343 6.92 8.70 9.42
N ARG A 344 6.04 9.26 8.58
CA ARG A 344 5.61 8.64 7.32
C ARG A 344 6.43 9.10 6.13
N LEU A 345 7.03 10.29 6.20
CA LEU A 345 7.75 10.84 5.07
C LEU A 345 8.96 9.97 4.70
N PRO A 346 9.22 9.79 3.40
CA PRO A 346 10.40 9.07 2.94
C PRO A 346 11.68 9.71 3.47
N LEU A 347 12.72 8.89 3.70
CA LEU A 347 14.05 9.41 3.99
C LEU A 347 14.63 10.14 2.74
N PRO A 348 15.50 11.14 2.95
CA PRO A 348 16.23 11.78 1.85
C PRO A 348 17.05 10.77 1.01
N ASP A 349 17.11 10.97 -0.31
CA ASP A 349 17.84 10.08 -1.24
C ASP A 349 19.36 10.21 -1.12
N ALA A 350 19.85 11.32 -0.57
CA ALA A 350 21.26 11.55 -0.28
C ALA A 350 21.45 11.72 1.22
N LEU A 351 22.52 11.15 1.76
CA LEU A 351 23.05 11.58 3.05
C LEU A 351 23.38 13.07 2.91
N GLY A 352 22.62 13.91 3.62
CA GLY A 352 22.86 15.33 3.64
C GLY A 352 24.28 15.61 4.12
N PHE A 353 24.82 16.74 3.68
CA PHE A 353 26.03 17.29 4.27
C PHE A 353 25.85 17.41 5.79
N ASP A 354 26.70 16.73 6.56
CA ASP A 354 26.67 16.85 8.01
C ASP A 354 27.28 18.20 8.40
N GLU A 355 26.42 19.16 8.69
CA GLU A 355 26.85 20.48 9.17
C GLU A 355 27.65 20.40 10.47
N THR A 356 27.44 19.36 11.27
CA THR A 356 28.17 19.12 12.52
C THR A 356 29.60 18.70 12.20
N ASP A 357 29.79 17.68 11.36
CA ASP A 357 31.12 17.25 10.92
C ASP A 357 31.85 18.38 10.18
N PHE A 358 31.12 19.16 9.38
CA PHE A 358 31.69 20.32 8.69
C PHE A 358 32.12 21.41 9.67
N LYS A 359 31.30 21.74 10.68
CA LYS A 359 31.69 22.69 11.73
C LYS A 359 32.90 22.15 12.50
N GLU A 360 32.91 20.87 12.88
CA GLU A 360 34.07 20.24 13.52
C GLU A 360 35.35 20.30 12.66
N CYS A 361 35.23 20.15 11.33
CA CYS A 361 36.37 20.18 10.42
C CYS A 361 36.83 21.59 10.01
N PHE A 362 35.93 22.58 10.02
CA PHE A 362 36.15 23.89 9.41
C PHE A 362 35.80 25.08 10.32
N ASP A 363 35.57 24.85 11.61
CA ASP A 363 35.45 25.93 12.59
C ASP A 363 36.74 26.77 12.61
N TYR A 364 36.55 28.06 12.28
CA TYR A 364 37.48 29.16 12.50
C TYR A 364 37.10 29.94 13.75
#